data_AF-T0UR53-F1
#
_entry.id   AF-T0UR53-F1
#
_cell.length_a   1.000
_cell.length_b   1.000
_cell.length_c   1.000
_cell.angle_alpha   90.00
_cell.angle_beta   90.00
_cell.angle_gamma   90.00
#
_symmetry.space_group_name_H-M   'P 1'
#
loop_
_entity.id
_entity.type
_entity.pdbx_description
1 polymer ?
#
loop_
_entity_poly.entity_id
_entity_poly.type
_entity_poly.pdbx_seq_one_letter_code
_entity_poly.pdbx_strand_id
1 'polypeptide(L)'
;MFRRLRLQFITIASLAILFILVFMVGIINTVRSFQTEQEISKVLNTLSENNGSFGKTTKIEINQGREIPSDSFRFFSVTLSGDKVVSQDTSHTALINDEEAASYALTVSRLTNNLGTIREKTSILAIK
;
A
#
# COMPACT_ATOMS: atom_id res chain seq x y z
N MET A 1 30.46 -37.26 -31.11
CA MET A 1 30.57 -36.75 -29.71
C MET A 1 30.36 -35.24 -29.56
N PHE A 2 30.81 -34.38 -30.51
CA PHE A 2 30.71 -32.91 -30.39
C PHE A 2 29.28 -32.28 -30.42
N ARG A 3 28.29 -32.95 -31.02
CA ARG A 3 26.90 -32.43 -31.09
C ARG A 3 26.18 -32.41 -29.73
N ARG A 4 26.45 -33.40 -28.87
CA ARG A 4 25.81 -33.49 -27.53
C ARG A 4 26.33 -32.42 -26.58
N LEU A 5 27.62 -32.09 -26.64
CA LEU A 5 28.21 -30.99 -25.85
C LEU A 5 27.62 -29.62 -26.21
N ARG A 6 27.46 -29.31 -27.51
CA ARG A 6 26.87 -28.02 -27.95
C ARG A 6 25.40 -27.88 -27.54
N LEU A 7 24.61 -28.95 -27.61
CA LEU A 7 23.22 -28.95 -27.17
C LEU A 7 23.11 -28.75 -25.65
N GLN A 8 23.98 -29.39 -24.87
CA GLN A 8 24.04 -29.20 -23.42
C GLN A 8 24.34 -27.73 -23.04
N PHE A 9 25.29 -27.09 -23.72
CA PHE A 9 25.58 -25.67 -23.50
C PHE A 9 24.37 -24.77 -23.78
N ILE A 10 23.63 -25.01 -24.87
CA ILE A 10 22.44 -24.24 -25.23
C ILE A 10 21.32 -24.46 -24.20
N THR A 11 21.12 -25.70 -23.74
CA THR A 11 20.12 -26.00 -22.72
C THR A 11 20.47 -25.39 -21.36
N ILE A 12 21.74 -25.41 -20.97
CA ILE A 12 22.21 -24.80 -19.71
C ILE A 12 22.04 -23.28 -19.78
N ALA A 13 22.40 -22.66 -20.91
CA ALA A 13 22.22 -21.22 -21.11
C ALA A 13 20.74 -20.82 -21.11
N SER A 14 19.88 -21.56 -21.80
CA SER A 14 18.43 -21.30 -21.80
C SER A 14 17.83 -21.46 -20.41
N LEU A 15 18.26 -22.46 -19.66
CA LEU A 15 17.79 -22.69 -18.30
C LEU A 15 18.27 -21.58 -17.35
N ALA A 16 19.50 -21.11 -17.50
CA ALA A 16 20.03 -19.99 -16.72
C ALA A 16 19.26 -18.68 -17.00
N ILE A 17 18.95 -18.39 -18.26
CA ILE A 17 18.15 -17.22 -18.65
C ILE A 17 16.74 -17.32 -18.05
N LEU A 18 16.10 -18.49 -18.14
CA LEU A 18 14.78 -18.74 -17.53
C LEU A 18 14.82 -18.52 -16.02
N PHE A 19 15.86 -19.01 -15.35
CA PHE A 19 16.03 -18.89 -13.91
C PHE A 19 16.19 -17.42 -13.48
N ILE A 20 17.02 -16.65 -14.20
CA ILE A 20 17.19 -15.21 -13.97
C ILE A 20 15.85 -14.47 -14.13
N LEU A 21 15.04 -14.81 -15.14
CA LEU A 21 13.74 -14.19 -15.37
C LEU A 21 12.76 -14.42 -14.21
N VAL A 22 12.63 -15.67 -13.75
CA VAL A 22 11.76 -16.02 -12.62
C VAL A 22 12.23 -15.35 -11.34
N PHE A 23 13.54 -15.36 -11.09
CA PHE A 23 14.11 -14.70 -9.91
C PHE A 23 13.93 -13.19 -9.95
N MET A 24 14.13 -12.54 -11.11
CA MET A 24 13.98 -11.11 -11.25
C MET A 24 12.53 -10.68 -10.98
N VAL A 25 11.55 -11.39 -11.55
CA VAL A 25 10.13 -11.15 -11.25
C VAL A 25 9.81 -11.42 -9.78
N GLY A 26 10.34 -12.49 -9.19
CA GLY A 26 10.13 -12.83 -7.78
C GLY A 26 10.71 -11.78 -6.83
N ILE A 27 11.94 -11.31 -7.09
CA ILE A 27 12.61 -10.27 -6.30
C ILE A 27 11.83 -8.96 -6.43
N ILE A 28 11.46 -8.55 -7.65
CA ILE A 28 10.67 -7.33 -7.86
C ILE A 28 9.37 -7.40 -7.08
N ASN A 29 8.64 -8.52 -7.14
CA ASN A 29 7.35 -8.67 -6.46
C ASN A 29 7.49 -8.65 -4.93
N THR A 30 8.54 -9.29 -4.42
CA THR A 30 8.84 -9.33 -2.97
C THR A 30 9.29 -7.95 -2.45
N VAL A 31 10.19 -7.28 -3.16
CA VAL A 31 10.68 -5.94 -2.80
C VAL A 31 9.54 -4.92 -2.82
N ARG A 32 8.64 -5.02 -3.80
CA ARG A 32 7.46 -4.15 -3.89
C ARG A 32 6.55 -4.34 -2.68
N SER A 33 6.28 -5.59 -2.29
CA SER A 33 5.43 -5.89 -1.12
C SER A 33 6.01 -5.35 0.19
N PHE A 34 7.33 -5.47 0.40
CA PHE A 34 7.97 -5.00 1.64
C PHE A 34 8.18 -3.48 1.70
N GLN A 35 8.42 -2.81 0.58
CA GLN A 35 8.56 -1.35 0.55
C GLN A 35 7.21 -0.63 0.65
N THR A 36 6.16 -1.16 0.03
CA THR A 36 4.84 -0.54 0.03
C THR A 36 4.20 -0.52 1.43
N GLU A 37 4.37 -1.57 2.24
CA GLU A 37 3.83 -1.62 3.61
C GLU A 37 4.42 -0.52 4.51
N GLN A 38 5.72 -0.25 4.41
CA GLN A 38 6.39 0.74 5.27
C GLN A 38 6.10 2.19 4.86
N GLU A 39 5.96 2.46 3.56
CA GLU A 39 5.66 3.82 3.07
C GLU A 39 4.23 4.23 3.40
N ILE A 40 3.25 3.33 3.18
CA ILE A 40 1.86 3.68 3.45
C ILE A 40 1.58 3.71 4.96
N SER A 41 2.21 2.85 5.76
CA SER A 41 2.10 2.93 7.23
C SER A 41 2.63 4.24 7.78
N LYS A 42 3.72 4.80 7.21
CA LYS A 42 4.21 6.14 7.60
C LYS A 42 3.19 7.23 7.28
N VAL A 43 2.59 7.20 6.10
CA VAL A 43 1.55 8.16 5.69
C VAL A 43 0.29 8.02 6.56
N LEU A 44 -0.16 6.80 6.83
CA LEU A 44 -1.34 6.55 7.67
C LEU A 44 -1.08 6.95 9.12
N ASN A 45 0.10 6.69 9.68
CA ASN A 45 0.46 7.14 11.02
C ASN A 45 0.47 8.67 11.11
N THR A 46 1.06 9.38 10.13
CA THR A 46 1.07 10.84 10.17
C THR A 46 -0.34 11.42 10.07
N LEU A 47 -1.22 10.82 9.26
CA LEU A 47 -2.64 11.20 9.22
C LEU A 47 -3.32 10.92 10.57
N SER A 48 -3.15 9.73 11.11
CA SER A 48 -3.80 9.31 12.35
C SER A 48 -3.36 10.17 13.55
N GLU A 49 -2.06 10.45 13.69
CA GLU A 49 -1.52 11.30 14.76
C GLU A 49 -2.00 12.75 14.68
N ASN A 50 -2.36 13.22 13.49
CA ASN A 50 -2.81 14.58 13.23
C ASN A 50 -4.31 14.69 12.92
N ASN A 51 -5.13 13.76 13.43
CA ASN A 51 -6.59 13.75 13.30
C ASN A 51 -7.10 13.77 11.84
N GLY A 52 -6.42 13.06 10.95
CA GLY A 52 -6.79 12.96 9.54
C GLY A 52 -6.25 14.07 8.65
N SER A 53 -5.27 14.85 9.12
CA SER A 53 -4.63 15.90 8.34
C SER A 53 -3.13 15.64 8.25
N PHE A 54 -2.48 16.09 7.19
CA PHE A 54 -1.02 16.18 7.15
C PHE A 54 -0.47 17.32 8.04
N GLY A 55 -1.33 18.11 8.70
CA GLY A 55 -0.90 19.21 9.55
C GLY A 55 -0.12 20.27 8.76
N LYS A 56 1.08 20.65 9.23
CA LYS A 56 1.97 21.60 8.53
C LYS A 56 2.90 20.94 7.51
N THR A 57 2.87 19.61 7.36
CA THR A 57 3.78 18.92 6.45
C THR A 57 3.21 18.95 5.02
N THR A 58 3.75 19.82 4.18
CA THR A 58 3.36 19.95 2.76
C THR A 58 3.99 18.87 1.87
N LYS A 59 4.97 18.13 2.41
CA LYS A 59 5.76 17.13 1.69
C LYS A 59 5.95 15.90 2.54
N ILE A 60 5.68 14.74 1.96
CA ILE A 60 5.92 13.44 2.56
C ILE A 60 7.22 12.88 1.99
N GLU A 61 8.20 12.67 2.85
CA GLU A 61 9.45 11.98 2.48
C GLU A 61 9.22 10.47 2.51
N ILE A 62 9.20 9.85 1.34
CA ILE A 62 9.18 8.39 1.20
C ILE A 62 10.61 7.85 1.21
N ASN A 63 10.79 6.56 1.53
CA ASN A 63 12.09 5.93 1.80
C ASN A 63 13.12 6.02 0.64
N GLN A 64 12.73 6.56 -0.51
CA GLN A 64 13.56 6.82 -1.67
C GLN A 64 14.13 8.25 -1.74
N GLY A 65 14.02 9.05 -0.67
CA GLY A 65 14.44 10.48 -0.68
C GLY A 65 13.61 11.33 -1.65
N ARG A 66 12.44 10.82 -2.05
CA ARG A 66 11.51 11.48 -2.95
C ARG A 66 10.47 12.21 -2.10
N GLU A 67 10.30 13.49 -2.37
CA GLU A 67 9.25 14.28 -1.73
C GLU A 67 7.99 14.23 -2.60
N ILE A 68 6.89 13.73 -2.04
CA ILE A 68 5.57 13.77 -2.70
C ILE A 68 4.73 14.87 -2.03
N PRO A 69 4.14 15.80 -2.80
CA PRO A 69 3.20 16.79 -2.26
C PRO A 69 2.02 16.10 -1.58
N SER A 70 1.62 16.58 -0.40
CA SER A 70 0.47 16.07 0.36
C SER A 70 -0.82 15.98 -0.45
N ASP A 71 -1.04 16.93 -1.37
CA ASP A 71 -2.24 17.02 -2.20
C ASP A 71 -2.33 15.93 -3.28
N SER A 72 -1.25 15.18 -3.50
CA SER A 72 -1.24 14.05 -4.44
C SER A 72 -1.89 12.80 -3.84
N PHE A 73 -2.05 12.75 -2.51
CA PHE A 73 -2.62 11.61 -1.82
C PHE A 73 -4.14 11.70 -1.77
N ARG A 74 -4.80 10.59 -2.12
CA ARG A 74 -6.25 10.43 -1.97
C ARG A 74 -6.50 9.67 -0.69
N PHE A 75 -7.16 10.29 0.27
CA PHE A 75 -7.44 9.70 1.57
C PHE A 75 -8.78 10.19 2.11
N PHE A 76 -9.22 9.58 3.21
CA PHE A 76 -10.36 10.02 4.01
C PHE A 76 -10.04 9.75 5.47
N SER A 77 -10.68 10.50 6.37
CA SER A 77 -10.54 10.33 7.82
C SER A 77 -11.92 10.16 8.43
N VAL A 78 -12.06 9.24 9.38
CA VAL A 78 -13.28 9.07 10.17
C VAL A 78 -12.88 8.89 11.63
N THR A 79 -13.40 9.76 12.49
CA THR A 79 -13.25 9.66 13.93
C THR A 79 -14.48 9.00 14.52
N LEU A 80 -14.27 7.86 15.18
CA LEU A 80 -15.31 7.12 15.88
C LEU A 80 -15.22 7.34 17.39
N SER A 81 -16.37 7.46 18.06
CA SER A 81 -16.49 7.31 19.50
C SER A 81 -17.42 6.13 19.78
N GLY A 82 -16.81 4.97 20.06
CA GLY A 82 -17.52 3.69 20.06
C GLY A 82 -18.02 3.33 18.66
N ASP A 83 -19.32 3.06 18.55
CA ASP A 83 -20.00 2.75 17.27
C ASP A 83 -20.63 3.99 16.60
N LYS A 84 -20.33 5.20 17.08
CA LYS A 84 -20.83 6.45 16.50
C LYS A 84 -19.73 7.23 15.80
N VAL A 85 -20.03 7.72 14.59
CA VAL A 85 -19.18 8.66 13.86
C VAL A 85 -19.30 10.04 14.51
N VAL A 86 -18.17 10.59 14.97
CA VAL A 86 -18.09 11.92 15.60
C VAL A 86 -17.63 12.97 14.59
N SER A 87 -16.74 12.59 13.67
CA SER A 87 -16.22 13.45 12.62
C SER A 87 -15.85 12.60 11.41
N GLN A 88 -16.01 13.13 10.21
CA GLN A 88 -15.55 12.51 8.99
C GLN A 88 -15.10 13.57 7.98
N ASP A 89 -14.08 13.25 7.20
CA ASP A 89 -13.58 14.06 6.11
C ASP A 89 -13.27 13.17 4.90
N THR A 90 -14.10 13.29 3.87
CA THR A 90 -13.97 12.61 2.57
C THR A 90 -13.53 13.58 1.46
N SER A 91 -13.29 14.86 1.76
CA SER A 91 -13.02 15.91 0.76
C SER A 91 -11.75 15.65 -0.06
N HIS A 92 -10.84 14.83 0.46
CA HIS A 92 -9.58 14.45 -0.17
C HIS A 92 -9.70 13.25 -1.14
N THR A 93 -10.92 12.72 -1.37
CA THR A 93 -11.14 11.64 -2.35
C THR A 93 -12.55 11.67 -2.95
N ALA A 94 -12.66 11.45 -4.27
CA ALA A 94 -13.95 11.31 -4.98
C ALA A 94 -14.35 9.84 -5.18
N LEU A 95 -13.57 8.90 -4.64
CA LEU A 95 -13.76 7.45 -4.87
C LEU A 95 -14.82 6.83 -3.97
N ILE A 96 -15.13 7.47 -2.84
CA ILE A 96 -16.07 6.97 -1.84
C ILE A 96 -16.93 8.13 -1.34
N ASN A 97 -18.10 7.81 -0.82
CA ASN A 97 -18.98 8.77 -0.16
C ASN A 97 -18.87 8.67 1.38
N ASP A 98 -19.51 9.60 2.06
CA ASP A 98 -19.56 9.70 3.52
C ASP A 98 -20.11 8.44 4.21
N GLU A 99 -21.13 7.82 3.62
CA GLU A 99 -21.78 6.62 4.17
C GLU A 99 -20.88 5.39 4.05
N GLU A 100 -20.20 5.23 2.91
CA GLU A 100 -19.19 4.21 2.67
C GLU A 100 -17.99 4.39 3.61
N ALA A 101 -17.49 5.63 3.77
CA ALA A 101 -16.40 5.94 4.69
C ALA A 101 -16.73 5.54 6.14
N ALA A 102 -17.93 5.87 6.62
CA ALA A 102 -18.41 5.47 7.95
C ALA A 102 -18.52 3.94 8.10
N SER A 103 -19.04 3.25 7.09
CA SER A 103 -19.14 1.79 7.06
C SER A 103 -17.78 1.11 7.12
N TYR A 104 -16.80 1.62 6.36
CA TYR A 104 -15.42 1.14 6.41
C TYR A 104 -14.80 1.37 7.78
N ALA A 105 -14.98 2.55 8.37
CA ALA A 105 -14.45 2.85 9.71
C ALA A 105 -15.01 1.90 10.78
N LEU A 106 -16.32 1.61 10.76
CA LEU A 106 -16.94 0.66 11.67
C LEU A 106 -16.41 -0.76 11.47
N THR A 107 -16.14 -1.15 10.22
CA THR A 107 -15.53 -2.43 9.90
C THR A 107 -14.12 -2.53 10.47
N VAL A 108 -13.29 -1.50 10.29
CA VAL A 108 -11.92 -1.43 10.82
C VAL A 108 -11.89 -1.40 12.35
N SER A 109 -12.80 -0.67 12.99
CA SER A 109 -12.88 -0.59 14.45
C SER A 109 -13.07 -1.97 15.11
N ARG A 110 -13.79 -2.87 14.42
CA ARG A 110 -14.07 -4.25 14.85
C ARG A 110 -12.93 -5.23 14.56
N LEU A 111 -11.95 -4.85 13.73
CA LEU A 111 -10.76 -5.66 13.51
C LEU A 111 -9.81 -5.54 14.70
N THR A 112 -9.12 -6.64 15.02
CA THR A 112 -8.17 -6.71 16.13
C THR A 112 -6.85 -5.97 15.83
N ASN A 113 -6.56 -5.75 14.55
CA ASN A 113 -5.29 -5.16 14.11
C ASN A 113 -5.44 -3.64 13.92
N ASN A 114 -4.42 -2.89 14.32
CA ASN A 114 -4.39 -1.44 14.13
C ASN A 114 -4.20 -1.02 12.68
N LEU A 115 -3.66 -1.89 11.82
CA LEU A 115 -3.49 -1.66 10.38
C LEU A 115 -4.12 -2.82 9.61
N GLY A 116 -4.82 -2.53 8.53
CA GLY A 116 -5.41 -3.57 7.70
C GLY A 116 -5.87 -3.09 6.34
N THR A 117 -5.99 -4.05 5.43
CA THR A 117 -6.53 -3.83 4.08
C THR A 117 -7.95 -4.38 4.01
N ILE A 118 -8.90 -3.53 3.62
CA ILE A 118 -10.25 -3.96 3.26
C ILE A 118 -10.26 -4.15 1.75
N ARG A 119 -10.58 -5.37 1.31
CA ARG A 119 -10.72 -5.70 -0.10
C ARG A 119 -12.19 -5.80 -0.45
N GLU A 120 -12.71 -4.74 -1.06
CA GLU A 120 -14.08 -4.69 -1.57
C GLU A 120 -14.06 -4.36 -3.08
N LYS A 121 -14.89 -3.43 -3.58
CA LYS A 121 -14.86 -2.99 -4.99
C LYS A 121 -13.53 -2.30 -5.36
N THR A 122 -12.83 -1.75 -4.37
CA THR A 122 -11.47 -1.20 -4.44
C THR A 122 -10.67 -1.66 -3.21
N SER A 123 -9.34 -1.77 -3.33
CA SER A 123 -8.47 -2.07 -2.20
C SER A 123 -8.24 -0.80 -1.38
N ILE A 124 -8.67 -0.80 -0.12
CA ILE A 124 -8.55 0.33 0.81
C ILE A 124 -7.62 -0.09 1.95
N LEU A 125 -6.62 0.74 2.28
CA LEU A 125 -5.77 0.55 3.45
C LEU A 125 -6.22 1.49 4.57
N ALA A 126 -6.38 0.96 5.77
CA ALA A 126 -6.92 1.69 6.91
C ALA A 126 -6.10 1.47 8.18
N ILE A 127 -6.11 2.48 9.04
CA ILE A 127 -5.51 2.45 10.38
C ILE A 127 -6.58 2.81 11.42
N LYS A 128 -6.50 2.18 12.60
CA LYS A 128 -7.40 2.39 13.75
C LYS A 128 -6.86 3.43 14.71
#